data_AF-A0AAV2FW92-F1
#
_entry.id   AF-A0AAV2FW92-F1
#
_cell.length_a   1.000
_cell.length_b   1.000
_cell.length_c   1.000
_cell.angle_alpha   90.00
_cell.angle_beta   90.00
_cell.angle_gamma   90.00
#
_symmetry.space_group_name_H-M   'P 1'
#
loop_
_entity.id
_entity.type
_entity.pdbx_description
1 polymer ?
#
loop_
_entity_poly.entity_id
_entity_poly.type
_entity_poly.pdbx_seq_one_letter_code
_entity_poly.pdbx_strand_id
1 'polypeptide(L)'
;MIAELIGTPIKVDRATKMGARGNYARVSVEVYLTKPFLGKYKVEGIAYLIQYEGLDDICGECGLYGNRTEKCHCHIMEEQPPSPTLEYVPEAPGEDQS
;
A
#
# COMPACT_ATOMS: atom_id res chain seq x y z
N MET A 1 -3.77 -15.87 0.05
CA MET A 1 -5.09 -15.39 0.59
C MET A 1 -5.28 -13.91 0.25
N ILE A 2 -6.50 -13.35 0.22
CA ILE A 2 -6.72 -11.89 -0.01
C ILE A 2 -5.90 -11.03 0.97
N ALA A 3 -5.71 -11.52 2.20
CA ALA A 3 -4.92 -10.88 3.24
C ALA A 3 -3.48 -10.53 2.79
N GLU A 4 -2.82 -11.41 2.02
CA GLU A 4 -1.45 -11.19 1.51
C GLU A 4 -1.35 -10.02 0.53
N LEU A 5 -2.45 -9.68 -0.15
CA LEU A 5 -2.52 -8.51 -1.04
C LEU A 5 -2.56 -7.20 -0.25
N ILE A 6 -3.00 -7.26 1.00
CA ILE A 6 -3.18 -6.10 1.88
C ILE A 6 -1.95 -5.92 2.78
N GLY A 7 -1.40 -7.03 3.30
CA GLY A 7 -0.24 -7.03 4.18
C GLY A 7 0.16 -8.43 4.61
N THR A 8 1.06 -8.55 5.59
CA THR A 8 1.48 -9.85 6.13
C THR A 8 0.39 -10.37 7.07
N PRO A 9 -0.27 -11.50 6.80
CA PRO A 9 -1.31 -12.00 7.70
C PRO A 9 -0.73 -12.35 9.07
N ILE A 10 -1.25 -11.77 10.16
CA ILE A 10 -0.73 -11.97 11.52
C ILE A 10 -1.36 -13.22 12.16
N LYS A 11 -2.69 -13.36 12.03
CA LYS A 11 -3.50 -14.51 12.45
C LYS A 11 -4.92 -14.32 11.95
N VAL A 12 -5.58 -15.41 11.55
CA VAL A 12 -7.03 -15.40 11.33
C VAL A 12 -7.67 -15.21 12.71
N ASP A 13 -8.26 -14.05 12.96
CA ASP A 13 -8.95 -13.79 14.21
C ASP A 13 -10.08 -14.82 14.37
N ARG A 14 -9.94 -15.70 15.39
CA ARG A 14 -10.97 -16.69 15.73
C ARG A 14 -12.18 -16.05 16.40
N ALA A 15 -12.15 -14.75 16.69
CA ALA A 15 -13.29 -14.03 17.23
C ALA A 15 -14.31 -13.66 16.14
N THR A 16 -14.91 -14.67 15.52
CA THR A 16 -16.30 -14.58 15.05
C THR A 16 -17.23 -14.58 16.27
N LYS A 17 -17.04 -13.64 17.20
CA LYS A 17 -17.85 -13.53 18.43
C LYS A 17 -18.67 -12.25 18.44
N MET A 18 -19.40 -12.05 17.35
CA MET A 18 -20.70 -11.38 17.31
C MET A 18 -21.20 -11.54 15.88
N GLY A 19 -22.10 -12.51 15.69
CA GLY A 19 -22.77 -12.78 14.43
C GLY A 19 -23.65 -11.60 14.02
N ALA A 20 -23.05 -10.55 13.46
CA ALA A 20 -23.77 -9.58 12.66
C ALA A 20 -23.93 -10.21 11.27
N ARG A 21 -25.14 -10.70 11.01
CA ARG A 21 -25.60 -11.23 9.73
C ARG A 21 -25.19 -10.31 8.57
N GLY A 22 -24.27 -10.75 7.71
CA GLY A 22 -23.98 -10.09 6.42
C GLY A 22 -22.54 -10.21 5.93
N ASN A 23 -22.35 -10.91 4.80
CA ASN A 23 -21.37 -10.79 3.69
C ASN A 23 -19.95 -10.18 3.84
N TYR A 24 -19.36 -10.02 5.02
CA TYR A 24 -18.01 -9.43 5.16
C TYR A 24 -17.03 -10.39 5.84
N ALA A 25 -15.86 -10.56 5.24
CA ALA A 25 -14.73 -11.25 5.87
C ALA A 25 -13.84 -10.22 6.58
N ARG A 26 -13.45 -10.51 7.83
CA ARG A 26 -12.47 -9.72 8.60
C ARG A 26 -11.16 -10.47 8.69
N VAL A 27 -10.04 -9.77 8.50
CA VAL A 27 -8.69 -10.33 8.63
C VAL A 27 -7.75 -9.32 9.25
N SER A 28 -6.84 -9.79 10.11
CA SER A 28 -5.78 -8.98 10.71
C SER A 28 -4.47 -9.18 9.95
N VAL A 29 -3.92 -8.06 9.46
CA VAL A 29 -2.66 -8.02 8.70
C VAL A 29 -1.72 -6.99 9.30
N GLU A 30 -0.43 -7.25 9.19
CA GLU A 30 0.64 -6.31 9.44
C GLU A 30 0.89 -5.52 8.16
N VAL A 31 0.93 -4.20 8.27
CA VAL A 31 1.10 -3.28 7.15
C VAL A 31 2.12 -2.21 7.50
N TYR A 32 2.82 -1.71 6.48
CA TYR A 32 3.74 -0.60 6.63
C TYR A 32 2.97 0.72 6.52
N LEU A 33 2.90 1.48 7.61
CA LEU A 33 2.21 2.78 7.65
C LEU A 33 2.83 3.85 6.73
N THR A 34 4.06 3.64 6.29
CA THR A 34 4.80 4.51 5.36
C THR A 34 4.37 4.33 3.90
N LYS A 35 3.50 3.36 3.61
CA LYS A 35 3.00 3.10 2.27
C LYS A 35 1.50 3.41 2.18
N PRO A 36 1.02 3.84 1.00
CA PRO A 36 -0.42 3.93 0.72
C PRO A 36 -1.14 2.61 1.00
N PHE A 37 -2.27 2.72 1.69
CA PHE A 37 -3.14 1.60 1.97
C PHE A 37 -4.03 1.28 0.76
N LEU A 38 -4.30 0.00 0.55
CA LEU A 38 -5.18 -0.45 -0.53
C LEU A 38 -6.64 -0.16 -0.17
N GLY A 39 -7.31 0.74 -0.89
CA GLY A 39 -8.71 1.10 -0.62
C GLY A 39 -9.75 0.15 -1.25
N LYS A 40 -9.37 -0.58 -2.30
CA LYS A 40 -10.24 -1.54 -3.00
C LYS A 40 -9.42 -2.66 -3.65
N TYR A 41 -10.01 -3.85 -3.75
CA TYR A 41 -9.43 -4.96 -4.50
C TYR A 41 -10.45 -5.53 -5.47
N LYS A 42 -9.99 -6.24 -6.51
CA LYS A 42 -10.85 -6.80 -7.56
C LYS A 42 -10.74 -8.32 -7.58
N VAL A 43 -11.86 -9.02 -7.49
CA VAL A 43 -11.95 -10.48 -7.64
C VAL A 43 -12.98 -10.77 -8.71
N GLU A 44 -12.58 -11.53 -9.74
CA GLU A 44 -13.47 -11.95 -10.84
C GLU A 44 -14.26 -10.81 -11.49
N GLY A 45 -13.67 -9.62 -11.62
CA GLY A 45 -14.39 -8.47 -12.20
C GLY A 45 -15.04 -7.56 -11.17
N ILE A 46 -15.30 -8.05 -9.96
CA ILE A 46 -16.05 -7.36 -8.91
C ILE A 46 -15.08 -6.63 -7.98
N ALA A 47 -15.30 -5.33 -7.80
CA ALA A 47 -14.52 -4.51 -6.88
C ALA A 47 -15.12 -4.59 -5.47
N TYR A 48 -14.28 -4.88 -4.49
CA TYR A 48 -14.60 -4.91 -3.07
C TYR A 48 -13.85 -3.79 -2.38
N LEU A 49 -14.57 -3.00 -1.57
CA LEU A 49 -13.99 -1.93 -0.77
C LEU A 49 -13.34 -2.52 0.48
N ILE A 50 -12.20 -1.94 0.87
CA ILE A 50 -11.50 -2.31 2.09
C ILE A 50 -11.72 -1.20 3.12
N GLN A 51 -12.24 -1.57 4.28
CA GLN A 51 -12.36 -0.69 5.43
C GLN A 51 -11.29 -1.10 6.44
N TYR A 52 -10.41 -0.17 6.81
CA TYR A 52 -9.47 -0.37 7.90
C TYR A 52 -10.14 0.05 9.21
N GLU A 53 -10.13 -0.83 10.21
CA GLU A 53 -10.63 -0.53 11.56
C GLU A 53 -9.47 0.01 12.42
N GLY A 54 -9.74 1.00 13.27
CA GLY A 54 -8.76 1.52 14.24
C GLY A 54 -7.67 2.43 13.66
N LEU A 55 -7.82 2.91 12.42
CA LEU A 55 -6.89 3.84 11.77
C LEU A 55 -7.64 5.08 11.28
N ASP A 56 -7.92 6.01 12.21
CA ASP A 56 -8.70 7.23 11.95
C ASP A 56 -7.95 8.28 11.10
N ASP A 57 -6.64 8.10 10.89
CA ASP A 57 -5.77 9.06 10.21
C ASP A 57 -5.29 8.59 8.81
N ILE A 58 -6.02 7.69 8.15
CA ILE A 58 -5.73 7.35 6.74
C ILE A 58 -6.28 8.43 5.81
N CYS A 59 -5.42 8.97 4.94
CA CYS A 59 -5.84 9.88 3.89
C CYS A 59 -6.82 9.20 2.91
N GLY A 60 -7.99 9.80 2.68
CA GLY A 60 -8.96 9.27 1.71
C GLY A 60 -8.49 9.34 0.26
N GLU A 61 -7.46 10.12 -0.04
CA GLU A 61 -6.97 10.37 -1.40
C GLU A 61 -5.69 9.60 -1.71
N CYS A 62 -4.65 9.74 -0.89
CA CYS A 62 -3.39 9.02 -1.09
C CYS A 62 -3.27 7.71 -0.30
N GLY A 63 -4.23 7.41 0.57
CA GLY A 63 -4.19 6.21 1.41
C GLY A 63 -3.08 6.19 2.47
N LEU A 64 -2.31 7.27 2.68
CA LEU A 64 -1.22 7.28 3.66
C LEU A 64 -1.73 7.55 5.08
N TYR A 65 -1.22 6.82 6.07
CA TYR A 65 -1.53 7.03 7.48
C TYR A 65 -0.85 8.29 8.04
N GLY A 66 -1.53 9.02 8.91
CA GLY A 66 -1.06 10.27 9.50
C GLY A 66 -1.16 11.48 8.55
N ASN A 67 -1.58 11.26 7.30
CA ASN A 67 -1.79 12.33 6.34
C ASN A 67 -3.28 12.64 6.23
N ARG A 68 -3.70 13.82 6.68
CA ARG A 68 -5.09 14.24 6.55
C ARG A 68 -5.39 14.60 5.10
N THR A 69 -6.57 14.22 4.62
CA THR A 69 -7.07 14.57 3.29
C THR A 69 -6.95 16.08 3.01
N GLU A 70 -7.30 16.93 3.99
CA GLU A 70 -7.20 18.39 3.90
C GLU A 70 -5.78 18.92 3.60
N LYS A 71 -4.74 18.13 3.90
CA LYS A 71 -3.33 18.48 3.72
C LYS A 71 -2.63 17.53 2.74
N CYS A 72 -3.38 16.76 1.95
CA CYS A 72 -2.81 15.86 0.96
C CYS A 72 -2.21 16.66 -0.19
N HIS A 73 -0.95 16.37 -0.50
CA HIS A 73 -0.26 16.93 -1.67
C HIS A 73 -0.34 15.99 -2.89
N CYS A 74 -1.11 14.90 -2.78
CA CYS A 74 -1.19 13.84 -3.78
C CYS A 74 -1.83 14.28 -5.10
N HIS A 75 -2.72 15.27 -5.08
CA HIS A 75 -3.29 15.87 -6.30
C HIS A 75 -2.30 16.72 -7.10
N ILE A 76 -1.08 16.92 -6.60
CA ILE A 76 -0.01 17.65 -7.31
C ILE A 76 0.86 16.68 -8.14
N MET A 77 0.64 15.38 -8.05
CA MET A 77 1.38 14.36 -8.79
C MET A 77 0.51 13.67 -9.86
N GLU A 78 0.09 14.44 -10.87
CA GLU A 78 -0.07 13.84 -12.21
C GLU A 78 1.33 13.61 -12.80
N GLU A 79 1.63 12.32 -13.08
CA GLU A 79 2.74 11.75 -13.85
C GLU A 79 4.03 12.58 -13.98
N GLN A 80 5.02 12.33 -13.12
CA GLN A 80 6.41 12.49 -13.55
C GLN A 80 6.82 11.24 -14.35
N PRO A 81 7.16 11.36 -15.66
CA PRO A 81 7.74 10.26 -16.39
C PRO A 81 9.05 9.81 -15.72
N PRO A 82 9.41 8.51 -15.80
CA PRO A 82 10.56 7.97 -15.10
C PRO A 82 11.83 8.76 -15.45
N SER A 83 12.48 9.29 -14.43
CA SER A 83 13.80 9.91 -14.51
C SER A 83 14.81 8.92 -15.13
N PRO A 84 15.64 9.34 -16.10
CA PRO A 84 16.61 8.45 -16.72
C PRO A 84 17.62 7.97 -15.68
N THR A 85 17.67 6.66 -15.49
CA THR A 85 18.74 5.95 -14.75
C THR A 85 20.09 6.34 -15.34
N LEU A 86 20.91 7.05 -14.56
CA LEU A 86 22.34 7.11 -14.81
C LEU A 86 22.90 5.72 -14.54
N GLU A 87 23.15 4.98 -15.63
CA GLU A 87 23.86 3.71 -15.60
C GLU A 87 25.24 3.94 -14.99
N TYR A 88 25.50 3.26 -13.87
CA TYR A 88 26.82 3.13 -13.27
C TYR A 88 27.71 2.34 -14.24
N VAL A 89 28.66 3.02 -14.88
CA VAL A 89 29.72 2.37 -15.67
C VAL A 89 30.85 2.02 -14.70
N PRO A 90 31.21 0.74 -14.51
CA PRO A 90 32.38 0.40 -13.71
C PRO A 90 33.65 0.91 -14.40
N GLU A 91 34.46 1.69 -13.67
CA GLU A 91 35.79 2.12 -14.08
C GLU A 91 36.66 0.88 -14.37
N ALA A 92 37.14 0.77 -15.61
CA ALA A 92 38.13 -0.24 -16.00
C ALA A 92 39.56 0.29 -15.74
N PRO A 93 40.51 -0.60 -15.40
CA PRO A 93 41.79 -0.23 -14.81
C PRO A 93 42.79 0.31 -15.84
N GLY A 94 43.67 1.21 -15.39
CA GLY A 94 44.58 1.98 -16.25
C GLY A 94 45.84 1.24 -16.71
N GLU A 95 46.48 1.82 -17.73
CA GLU A 95 47.83 1.66 -18.30
C GLU A 95 47.94 2.79 -19.36
N ASP A 96 49.04 3.44 -19.72
CA ASP A 96 50.44 3.47 -19.29
C ASP A 96 51.05 4.77 -19.87
N GLN A 97 52.21 5.13 -19.32
CA GLN A 97 53.16 6.18 -19.66
C GLN A 97 53.42 6.38 -21.17
N SER A 98 53.54 7.64 -21.62
CA SER A 98 54.80 8.22 -22.13
C SER A 98 54.65 9.70 -22.50
#